data_AF-A0A2J4RK25-F1
#
_entry.id   AF-A0A2J4RK25-F1
#
_cell.length_a   1.000
_cell.length_b   1.000
_cell.length_c   1.000
_cell.angle_alpha   90.00
_cell.angle_beta   90.00
_cell.angle_gamma   90.00
#
_symmetry.space_group_name_H-M   'P 1'
#
loop_
_entity.id
_entity.type
_entity.pdbx_description
1 polymer ?
#
loop_
_entity_poly.entity_id
_entity_poly.type
_entity_poly.pdbx_seq_one_letter_code
_entity_poly.pdbx_strand_id
1 'polypeptide(L)'
;AARNHPDSGVIVRLAGDDRPWNPEAITGGRIWAAPLPNLPLPDTGADTTPPPDVLAQRAAEEAQRRELERQTEQATREVAGEEKKAGEPGERIKEVIGDVIRGLERDRPGEEKTPLPDDPQTRRQEAAIQQVASESLQRERLQQMERDMVRDLNREKTLGGD
;
A
#
# COMPACT_ATOMS: atom_id res chain seq x y z
N ALA A 1 7.72 -19.86 -5.97
CA ALA A 1 7.18 -18.63 -5.36
C ALA A 1 6.51 -18.92 -4.02
N ALA A 2 5.39 -19.66 -3.98
CA ALA A 2 4.63 -19.90 -2.73
C ALA A 2 5.48 -20.46 -1.57
N ARG A 3 6.35 -21.43 -1.85
CA ARG A 3 7.24 -22.02 -0.83
C ARG A 3 8.22 -21.02 -0.20
N ASN A 4 8.62 -19.99 -0.94
CA ASN A 4 9.62 -19.01 -0.49
C ASN A 4 8.95 -17.76 0.12
N HIS A 5 7.63 -17.62 -0.05
CA HIS A 5 6.85 -16.48 0.43
C HIS A 5 5.53 -17.00 1.03
N PRO A 6 5.56 -17.59 2.24
CA PRO A 6 4.39 -18.23 2.85
C PRO A 6 3.26 -17.24 3.16
N ASP A 7 3.60 -15.99 3.44
CA ASP A 7 2.63 -14.93 3.79
C ASP A 7 2.12 -14.15 2.57
N SER A 8 2.55 -14.52 1.35
CA SER A 8 2.18 -13.81 0.12
C SER A 8 1.22 -14.62 -0.74
N GLY A 9 0.20 -13.94 -1.26
CA GLY A 9 -0.70 -14.46 -2.27
C GLY A 9 0.02 -14.79 -3.58
N VAL A 10 -0.16 -16.00 -4.11
CA VAL A 10 0.44 -16.42 -5.38
C VAL A 10 -0.64 -16.65 -6.43
N ILE A 11 -0.51 -15.96 -7.56
CA ILE A 11 -1.38 -16.14 -8.73
C ILE A 11 -0.57 -16.86 -9.80
N VAL A 12 -1.07 -18.01 -10.25
CA VAL A 12 -0.47 -18.80 -11.32
C VAL A 12 -1.25 -18.54 -12.60
N ARG A 13 -0.54 -18.13 -13.65
CA ARG A 13 -1.12 -17.85 -14.97
C ARG A 13 -1.12 -19.12 -15.82
N LEU A 14 -2.29 -19.49 -16.34
CA LEU A 14 -2.46 -20.66 -17.20
C LEU A 14 -2.59 -20.30 -18.70
N ALA A 15 -3.11 -19.12 -19.01
CA ALA A 15 -3.23 -18.58 -20.37
C ALA A 15 -3.28 -17.04 -20.36
N GLY A 16 -2.85 -16.40 -21.46
CA GLY A 16 -2.74 -14.94 -21.60
C GLY A 16 -1.51 -14.36 -20.88
N ASP A 17 -1.30 -13.05 -20.99
CA ASP A 17 -0.19 -12.32 -20.35
C ASP A 17 -0.63 -11.28 -19.31
N ASP A 18 -1.93 -10.98 -19.26
CA ASP A 18 -2.47 -9.94 -18.39
C ASP A 18 -2.54 -10.38 -16.93
N ARG A 19 -2.31 -9.41 -16.04
CA ARG A 19 -2.56 -9.57 -14.61
C ARG A 19 -4.04 -9.30 -14.33
N PRO A 20 -4.71 -10.11 -13.48
CA PRO A 20 -6.07 -9.83 -13.09
C PRO A 20 -6.13 -8.45 -12.41
N TRP A 21 -7.15 -7.67 -12.78
CA TRP A 21 -7.34 -6.29 -12.30
C TRP A 21 -7.60 -6.22 -10.79
N ASN A 22 -8.14 -7.30 -10.19
CA ASN A 22 -8.39 -7.42 -8.76
C ASN A 22 -7.71 -8.67 -8.16
N PRO A 23 -6.46 -8.56 -7.68
CA PRO A 23 -5.79 -9.67 -6.99
C PRO A 23 -6.33 -9.94 -5.58
N GLU A 24 -7.01 -8.98 -4.95
CA GLU A 24 -7.57 -9.12 -3.60
C GLU A 24 -8.70 -10.15 -3.57
N ALA A 25 -9.55 -10.17 -4.60
CA ALA A 25 -10.61 -11.18 -4.72
C ALA A 25 -10.07 -12.62 -4.86
N ILE A 26 -8.80 -12.80 -5.24
CA ILE A 26 -8.18 -14.12 -5.47
C ILE A 26 -7.32 -14.53 -4.28
N THR A 27 -6.53 -13.60 -3.75
CA THR A 27 -5.47 -13.89 -2.77
C THR A 27 -5.62 -13.15 -1.44
N GLY A 28 -6.58 -12.23 -1.32
CA GLY A 28 -6.69 -11.31 -0.19
C GLY A 28 -5.65 -10.17 -0.20
N GLY A 29 -4.67 -10.19 -1.12
CA GLY A 29 -3.66 -9.15 -1.27
C GLY A 29 -4.03 -8.15 -2.36
N ARG A 30 -4.05 -6.86 -2.03
CA ARG A 30 -4.35 -5.76 -2.97
C ARG A 30 -3.18 -5.33 -3.86
N ILE A 31 -1.95 -5.57 -3.40
CA ILE A 31 -0.74 -5.02 -4.02
C ILE A 31 -0.01 -6.14 -4.76
N TRP A 32 0.34 -5.90 -6.02
CA TRP A 32 1.27 -6.75 -6.75
C TRP A 32 2.69 -6.51 -6.24
N ALA A 33 3.37 -7.56 -5.77
CA ALA A 33 4.80 -7.48 -5.55
C ALA A 33 5.50 -7.09 -6.86
N ALA A 34 6.54 -6.26 -6.77
CA ALA A 34 7.33 -5.87 -7.93
C ALA A 34 7.77 -7.13 -8.68
N PRO A 35 7.67 -7.15 -10.03
CA PRO A 35 8.08 -8.32 -10.80
C PRO A 35 9.55 -8.60 -10.46
N LEU A 36 9.79 -9.77 -9.86
CA LEU A 36 11.15 -10.27 -9.74
C LEU A 36 11.71 -10.30 -11.17
N PRO A 37 12.86 -9.65 -11.44
CA PRO A 37 13.47 -9.77 -12.75
C PRO A 37 13.61 -11.26 -13.04
N ASN A 38 13.19 -11.69 -14.24
CA ASN A 38 13.42 -13.05 -14.72
C ASN A 38 14.93 -13.23 -14.84
N LEU A 39 15.60 -13.51 -13.72
CA LEU A 39 17.00 -13.89 -13.73
C LEU A 39 17.05 -15.28 -14.37
N PRO A 40 17.83 -15.47 -15.45
CA PRO A 40 18.22 -16.81 -15.81
C PRO A 40 18.87 -17.44 -14.58
N LEU A 41 18.40 -18.63 -14.20
CA LEU A 41 19.05 -19.41 -13.13
C LEU A 41 20.54 -19.51 -13.48
N PRO A 42 21.47 -19.12 -12.59
CA PRO A 42 22.87 -19.34 -12.86
C PRO A 42 23.12 -20.85 -12.91
N ASP A 43 23.63 -21.29 -14.06
CA ASP A 43 24.08 -22.66 -14.25
C ASP A 43 25.06 -23.07 -13.14
N THR A 44 24.92 -24.33 -12.79
CA THR A 44 25.58 -25.01 -11.69
C THR A 44 27.10 -24.95 -11.82
N GLY A 45 27.77 -24.50 -10.75
CA GLY A 45 29.08 -25.00 -10.32
C GLY A 45 30.24 -25.00 -11.32
N ALA A 46 30.76 -23.82 -11.67
CA ALA A 46 32.13 -23.71 -12.16
C ALA A 46 32.99 -22.98 -11.11
N ASP A 47 33.78 -23.76 -10.38
CA ASP A 47 34.93 -23.30 -9.62
C ASP A 47 35.99 -22.80 -10.61
N THR A 48 35.76 -21.61 -11.19
CA THR A 48 36.76 -20.92 -12.00
C THR A 48 37.65 -20.17 -11.03
N THR A 49 38.84 -20.71 -10.79
CA THR A 49 39.95 -19.91 -10.26
C THR A 49 40.00 -18.60 -11.07
N PRO A 50 39.85 -17.43 -10.43
CA PRO A 50 39.77 -16.17 -11.16
C PRO A 50 41.05 -15.98 -11.97
N PRO A 51 40.95 -15.50 -13.22
CA PRO A 51 42.11 -15.24 -14.05
C PRO A 51 43.09 -14.29 -13.33
N PRO A 52 44.41 -14.41 -13.56
CA PRO A 52 45.43 -13.63 -12.86
C PRO A 52 45.20 -12.12 -12.95
N ASP A 53 44.56 -11.64 -14.02
CA ASP A 53 44.20 -10.22 -14.18
C ASP A 53 43.14 -9.75 -13.16
N VAL A 54 42.20 -10.61 -12.79
CA VAL A 54 41.15 -10.31 -11.79
C VAL A 54 41.74 -10.29 -10.38
N LEU A 55 42.75 -11.13 -10.11
CA LEU A 55 43.50 -11.11 -8.85
C LEU A 55 44.37 -9.86 -8.73
N ALA A 56 45.04 -9.45 -9.81
CA ALA A 56 45.80 -8.19 -9.84
C ALA A 56 44.89 -6.96 -9.65
N GLN A 57 43.70 -6.97 -10.27
CA GLN A 57 42.72 -5.90 -10.11
C GLN A 57 42.17 -5.82 -8.69
N ARG A 58 41.84 -6.97 -8.08
CA ARG A 58 41.41 -7.03 -6.67
C ARG A 58 42.52 -6.58 -5.71
N ALA A 59 43.78 -6.91 -5.99
CA ALA A 59 44.91 -6.44 -5.19
C ALA A 59 45.10 -4.91 -5.29
N ALA A 60 44.92 -4.34 -6.50
CA ALA A 60 44.96 -2.89 -6.70
C ALA A 60 43.78 -2.17 -6.02
N GLU A 61 42.58 -2.76 -6.08
CA GLU A 61 41.39 -2.21 -5.42
C GLU A 61 41.52 -2.29 -3.89
N GLU A 62 42.06 -3.38 -3.34
CA GLU A 62 42.31 -3.51 -1.90
C GLU A 62 43.36 -2.51 -1.41
N ALA A 63 44.39 -2.22 -2.21
CA ALA A 63 45.36 -1.18 -1.92
C ALA A 63 44.71 0.22 -1.88
N GLN A 64 43.80 0.52 -2.82
CA GLN A 64 43.02 1.75 -2.79
C GLN A 64 42.07 1.80 -1.59
N ARG A 65 41.44 0.67 -1.24
CA ARG A 65 40.54 0.58 -0.10
C ARG A 65 41.26 0.86 1.22
N ARG A 66 42.50 0.36 1.38
CA ARG A 66 43.34 0.66 2.55
C ARG A 66 43.77 2.12 2.62
N GLU A 67 44.04 2.75 1.47
CA GLU A 67 44.39 4.17 1.46
C GLU A 67 43.19 5.04 1.82
N LEU A 68 42.00 4.71 1.30
CA LEU A 68 40.76 5.37 1.70
C LEU A 68 40.45 5.12 3.18
N GLU A 69 40.67 3.91 3.68
CA GLU A 69 40.48 3.56 5.09
C GLU A 69 41.39 4.39 6.00
N ARG A 70 42.67 4.56 5.63
CA ARG A 70 43.59 5.47 6.35
C ARG A 70 43.13 6.91 6.32
N GLN A 71 42.62 7.40 5.19
CA GLN A 71 42.07 8.76 5.11
C GLN A 71 40.81 8.92 5.97
N THR A 72 39.94 7.91 5.98
CA THR A 72 38.77 7.93 6.87
C THR A 72 39.19 7.86 8.33
N GLU A 73 40.22 7.09 8.70
CA GLU A 73 40.72 7.03 10.08
C GLU A 73 41.30 8.38 10.52
N GLN A 74 42.00 9.09 9.62
CA GLN A 74 42.48 10.46 9.87
C GLN A 74 41.32 11.45 10.01
N ALA A 75 40.35 11.43 9.09
CA ALA A 75 39.18 12.30 9.15
C ALA A 75 38.33 12.05 10.41
N THR A 76 38.18 10.79 10.83
CA THR A 76 37.45 10.44 12.05
C THR A 76 38.19 10.94 13.29
N ARG A 77 39.54 10.92 13.27
CA ARG A 77 40.38 11.43 14.37
C ARG A 77 40.36 12.94 14.49
N GLU A 78 40.23 13.67 13.38
CA GLU A 78 40.07 15.14 13.39
C GLU A 78 38.67 15.56 13.83
N VAL A 79 37.61 14.90 13.34
CA VAL A 79 36.22 15.18 13.74
C VAL A 79 35.97 14.83 15.21
N ALA A 80 36.47 13.68 15.68
CA ALA A 80 36.40 13.31 17.11
C ALA A 80 37.24 14.24 18.02
N GLY A 81 38.19 14.97 17.45
CA GLY A 81 38.93 16.03 18.14
C GLY A 81 38.12 17.30 18.34
N GLU A 82 37.22 17.64 17.41
CA GLU A 82 36.35 18.83 17.46
C GLU A 82 35.06 18.64 18.26
N GLU A 83 34.56 17.41 18.43
CA GLU A 83 33.36 17.13 19.23
C GLU A 83 33.51 17.47 20.73
N LYS A 84 34.73 17.64 21.23
CA LYS A 84 34.96 17.98 22.65
C LYS A 84 34.84 19.47 22.98
N LYS A 85 34.59 20.36 22.01
CA LYS A 85 34.54 21.81 22.25
C LYS A 85 33.26 22.54 21.86
N ALA A 86 32.33 21.91 21.15
CA ALA A 86 31.03 22.51 20.85
C ALA A 86 29.96 21.87 21.74
N GLY A 87 29.42 22.62 22.70
CA GLY A 87 28.29 22.18 23.51
C GLY A 87 27.19 21.59 22.62
N GLU A 88 26.73 20.40 22.98
CA GLU A 88 25.99 19.50 22.10
C GLU A 88 24.82 20.22 21.40
N PRO A 89 24.74 20.19 20.06
CA PRO A 89 23.57 20.70 19.34
C PRO A 89 22.28 19.98 19.77
N GLY A 90 22.41 18.80 20.37
CA GLY A 90 21.31 18.01 20.93
C GLY A 90 20.57 18.69 22.09
N GLU A 91 21.23 19.50 22.93
CA GLU A 91 20.55 20.20 24.03
C GLU A 91 19.64 21.33 23.53
N ARG A 92 20.13 22.10 22.55
CA ARG A 92 19.34 23.17 21.91
C ARG A 92 18.13 22.62 21.17
N ILE A 93 18.28 21.47 20.52
CA ILE A 93 17.18 20.79 19.81
C ILE A 93 16.14 20.29 20.81
N LYS A 94 16.55 19.72 21.96
CA LYS A 94 15.63 19.26 23.02
C LYS A 94 14.82 20.42 23.61
N GLU A 95 15.43 21.58 23.82
CA GLU A 95 14.75 22.79 24.32
C GLU A 95 13.70 23.28 23.32
N VAL A 96 14.06 23.40 22.03
CA VAL A 96 13.13 23.83 20.97
C VAL A 96 11.96 22.87 20.81
N ILE A 97 12.20 21.56 20.84
CA ILE A 97 11.13 20.55 20.77
C ILE A 97 10.20 20.67 21.99
N GLY A 98 10.75 20.87 23.18
CA GLY A 98 9.96 21.06 24.41
C GLY A 98 9.04 22.27 24.34
N ASP A 99 9.54 23.39 23.79
CA ASP A 99 8.75 24.61 23.63
C ASP A 99 7.66 24.48 22.56
N VAL A 100 7.94 23.77 21.45
CA VAL A 100 6.95 23.50 20.39
C VAL A 100 5.83 22.60 20.92
N ILE A 101 6.14 21.55 21.67
CA ILE A 101 5.12 20.65 22.26
C ILE A 101 4.25 21.42 23.26
N ARG A 102 4.87 22.23 24.13
CA ARG A 102 4.14 23.03 25.11
C ARG A 102 3.25 24.10 24.46
N GLY A 103 3.71 24.69 23.36
CA GLY A 103 2.90 25.60 22.54
C GLY A 103 1.70 24.90 21.90
N LEU A 104 1.92 23.69 21.36
CA LEU A 104 0.88 22.89 20.71
C LEU A 104 -0.21 22.40 21.68
N GLU A 105 0.15 22.07 22.93
CA GLU A 105 -0.83 21.74 23.97
C GLU A 105 -1.70 22.94 24.37
N ARG A 106 -1.11 24.14 24.37
CA ARG A 106 -1.83 25.38 24.71
C ARG A 106 -2.76 25.86 23.61
N ASP A 107 -2.41 25.59 22.35
CA ASP A 107 -3.22 25.91 21.17
C ASP A 107 -4.17 24.78 20.74
N ARG A 108 -4.29 23.69 21.49
CA ARG A 108 -5.30 22.66 21.20
C ARG A 108 -6.69 23.24 21.50
N PRO A 109 -7.53 23.57 20.50
CA PRO A 109 -8.93 23.84 20.76
C PRO A 109 -9.51 22.57 21.39
N GLY A 110 -10.29 22.73 22.47
CA GLY A 110 -10.86 21.62 23.22
C GLY A 110 -11.54 20.60 22.29
N GLU A 111 -11.66 19.37 22.76
CA GLU A 111 -12.37 18.25 22.12
C GLU A 111 -13.87 18.56 21.96
N GLU A 112 -14.18 19.59 21.19
CA GLU A 112 -15.48 19.87 20.65
C GLU A 112 -15.61 18.94 19.46
N LYS A 113 -16.58 18.03 19.55
CA LYS A 113 -17.00 17.16 18.46
C LYS A 113 -17.43 18.05 17.30
N THR A 114 -16.49 18.53 16.50
CA THR A 114 -16.78 19.07 15.19
C THR A 114 -17.40 17.90 14.42
N PRO A 115 -18.68 17.98 14.01
CA PRO A 115 -19.20 17.00 13.07
C PRO A 115 -18.24 17.03 11.89
N LEU A 116 -17.58 15.89 11.66
CA LEU A 116 -16.63 15.71 10.58
C LEU A 116 -17.24 16.33 9.32
N PRO A 117 -16.56 17.26 8.62
CA PRO A 117 -17.13 17.92 7.47
C PRO A 117 -17.62 16.87 6.47
N ASP A 118 -18.89 16.95 6.08
CA ASP A 118 -19.52 16.00 5.17
C ASP A 118 -18.73 15.92 3.87
N ASP A 119 -17.95 14.84 3.76
CA ASP A 119 -17.10 14.57 2.62
C ASP A 119 -17.94 14.58 1.33
N PRO A 120 -17.48 15.22 0.25
CA PRO A 120 -18.23 15.26 -1.01
C PRO A 120 -18.53 13.86 -1.57
N GLN A 121 -17.75 12.83 -1.22
CA GLN A 121 -18.04 11.45 -1.57
C GLN A 121 -19.23 10.90 -0.78
N THR A 122 -19.37 11.22 0.50
CA THR A 122 -20.53 10.81 1.33
C THR A 122 -21.83 11.36 0.75
N ARG A 123 -21.85 12.65 0.37
CA ARG A 123 -23.02 13.25 -0.30
C ARG A 123 -23.39 12.58 -1.61
N ARG A 124 -22.39 12.17 -2.41
CA ARG A 124 -22.62 11.43 -3.66
C ARG A 124 -23.15 10.02 -3.41
N GLN A 125 -22.64 9.35 -2.38
CA GLN A 125 -23.10 8.01 -1.98
C GLN A 125 -24.56 8.07 -1.48
N GLU A 126 -24.89 9.03 -0.62
CA GLU A 126 -26.26 9.21 -0.12
C GLU A 126 -27.25 9.52 -1.24
N ALA A 127 -26.88 10.38 -2.19
CA ALA A 127 -27.71 10.67 -3.36
C ALA A 127 -27.94 9.42 -4.22
N ALA A 128 -26.90 8.61 -4.44
CA ALA A 128 -27.02 7.35 -5.18
C ALA A 128 -27.91 6.34 -4.44
N ILE A 129 -27.79 6.24 -3.11
CA ILE A 129 -28.64 5.37 -2.28
C ILE A 129 -30.10 5.81 -2.36
N GLN A 130 -30.38 7.11 -2.25
CA GLN A 130 -31.75 7.64 -2.41
C GLN A 130 -32.32 7.38 -3.80
N GLN A 131 -31.51 7.48 -4.84
CA GLN A 131 -31.93 7.18 -6.20
C GLN A 131 -32.29 5.69 -6.35
N VAL A 132 -31.44 4.78 -5.87
CA VAL A 132 -31.72 3.34 -5.91
C VAL A 132 -32.95 2.98 -5.07
N ALA A 133 -33.12 3.62 -3.91
CA ALA A 133 -34.29 3.41 -3.05
C ALA A 133 -35.60 3.90 -3.71
N SER A 134 -35.56 5.00 -4.44
CA SER A 134 -36.74 5.48 -5.18
C SER A 134 -37.05 4.62 -6.39
N GLU A 135 -36.04 4.12 -7.11
CA GLU A 135 -36.22 3.18 -8.21
C GLU A 135 -36.73 1.83 -7.71
N SER A 136 -36.22 1.31 -6.59
CA SER A 136 -36.67 0.04 -6.02
C SER A 136 -38.15 0.12 -5.59
N LEU A 137 -38.55 1.23 -4.95
CA LEU A 137 -39.96 1.48 -4.60
C LEU A 137 -40.85 1.58 -5.85
N GLN A 138 -40.37 2.23 -6.92
CA GLN A 138 -41.12 2.30 -8.18
C GLN A 138 -41.28 0.90 -8.81
N ARG A 139 -40.23 0.09 -8.82
CA ARG A 139 -40.27 -1.29 -9.32
C ARG A 139 -41.22 -2.15 -8.50
N GLU A 140 -41.22 -2.01 -7.17
CA GLU A 140 -42.14 -2.73 -6.29
C GLU A 140 -43.60 -2.35 -6.56
N ARG A 141 -43.90 -1.05 -6.75
CA ARG A 141 -45.24 -0.60 -7.14
C ARG A 141 -45.69 -1.17 -8.49
N LEU A 142 -44.78 -1.23 -9.48
CA LEU A 142 -45.09 -1.83 -10.79
C LEU A 142 -45.41 -3.32 -10.65
N GLN A 143 -44.61 -4.06 -9.89
CA GLN A 143 -44.85 -5.48 -9.63
C GLN A 143 -46.17 -5.71 -8.90
N GLN A 144 -46.52 -4.84 -7.96
CA GLN A 144 -47.80 -4.94 -7.25
C GLN A 144 -48.98 -4.76 -8.22
N MET A 145 -48.93 -3.75 -9.10
CA MET A 145 -49.96 -3.54 -10.12
C MET A 145 -50.06 -4.72 -11.09
N GLU A 146 -48.93 -5.29 -11.53
CA GLU A 146 -48.94 -6.49 -12.39
C GLU A 146 -49.62 -7.68 -11.70
N ARG A 147 -49.33 -7.90 -10.41
CA ARG A 147 -49.95 -8.98 -9.63
C ARG A 147 -51.45 -8.76 -9.48
N ASP A 148 -51.87 -7.53 -9.21
CA ASP A 148 -53.28 -7.19 -9.06
C ASP A 148 -54.02 -7.35 -10.39
N MET A 149 -53.48 -6.89 -11.52
CA MET A 149 -54.06 -7.12 -12.86
C MET A 149 -54.16 -8.61 -13.21
N VAL A 150 -53.13 -9.42 -12.92
CA VAL A 150 -53.17 -10.87 -13.14
C VAL A 150 -54.25 -11.52 -12.28
N ARG A 151 -54.39 -11.07 -11.02
CA ARG A 151 -55.40 -11.58 -10.10
C ARG A 151 -56.81 -11.22 -10.56
N ASP A 152 -57.04 -9.99 -10.98
CA ASP A 152 -58.34 -9.53 -11.49
C ASP A 152 -58.71 -10.28 -12.78
N LEU A 153 -57.77 -10.42 -13.72
CA LEU A 153 -57.98 -11.21 -14.94
C LEU A 153 -58.30 -12.68 -14.64
N ASN A 154 -57.66 -13.29 -13.64
CA ASN A 154 -57.95 -14.66 -13.22
C ASN A 154 -59.34 -14.76 -12.54
N ARG A 155 -59.71 -13.75 -11.75
CA ARG A 155 -61.03 -13.66 -11.12
C ARG A 155 -62.15 -13.51 -12.15
N GLU A 156 -61.95 -12.71 -13.19
CA GLU A 156 -62.90 -12.59 -14.30
C GLU A 156 -63.03 -13.90 -15.09
N LYS A 157 -61.90 -14.58 -15.34
CA LYS A 157 -61.89 -15.91 -15.99
C LYS A 157 -62.58 -17.00 -15.17
N THR A 158 -62.64 -16.87 -13.84
CA THR A 158 -63.28 -17.84 -12.94
C THR A 158 -64.72 -17.51 -12.59
N LEU A 159 -65.17 -16.27 -12.84
CA LEU A 159 -66.58 -15.85 -12.73
C LEU A 159 -67.41 -16.12 -14.02
N GLY A 160 -66.76 -16.59 -15.09
CA GLY A 160 -67.40 -16.98 -16.35
C GLY A 160 -67.88 -18.44 -16.42
N GLY A 161 -68.01 -19.14 -15.29
CA GLY A 161 -68.46 -20.54 -15.23
C GLY A 161 -69.67 -20.71 -14.32
N ASP A 162 -70.86 -20.57 -14.91
CA ASP A 162 -72.06 -21.34 -14.55
C ASP A 162 -72.08 -22.62 -15.41
#